data_AF-R6Q4M9-F1
#
_entry.id   AF-R6Q4M9-F1
#
_cell.length_a   1.000
_cell.length_b   1.000
_cell.length_c   1.000
_cell.angle_alpha   90.00
_cell.angle_beta   90.00
_cell.angle_gamma   90.00
#
_symmetry.space_group_name_H-M   'P 1'
#
loop_
_entity.id
_entity.type
_entity.pdbx_description
1 polymer ?
#
loop_
_entity_poly.entity_id
_entity_poly.type
_entity_poly.pdbx_seq_one_letter_code
_entity_poly.pdbx_strand_id
1 'polypeptide(L)' 'MAANPISTGGTDTASLQVSGKGVKTLLLSIPNRYMHTQVEMCDKRDLEETIQLLISWILEMDQRVKNNETIY' A
#
# COMPACT_ATOMS: atom_id res chain seq x y z
N MET A 1 -21.57 -21.40 15.02
CA MET A 1 -20.39 -21.05 14.21
C MET A 1 -20.05 -19.60 14.52
N ALA A 2 -18.95 -19.33 15.20
CA ALA A 2 -18.52 -17.96 15.51
C ALA A 2 -17.93 -17.32 14.26
N ALA A 3 -18.24 -16.05 14.00
CA ALA A 3 -17.57 -15.27 12.97
C ALA A 3 -16.07 -15.25 13.27
N ASN A 4 -15.24 -15.77 12.36
CA ASN A 4 -13.79 -15.65 12.47
C ASN A 4 -13.45 -14.16 12.28
N PRO A 5 -12.91 -13.45 13.28
CA PRO A 5 -12.66 -12.01 13.21
C PRO A 5 -11.50 -11.64 12.26
N ILE A 6 -10.85 -12.64 11.65
CA ILE A 6 -9.67 -12.48 10.81
C ILE A 6 -10.12 -12.26 9.37
N SER A 7 -9.68 -11.15 8.76
CA SER A 7 -9.82 -10.90 7.33
C SER A 7 -9.25 -12.08 6.53
N THR A 8 -10.03 -12.66 5.62
CA THR A 8 -9.59 -13.79 4.79
C THR A 8 -8.62 -13.40 3.67
N GLY A 9 -8.19 -12.13 3.64
CA GLY A 9 -7.17 -11.61 2.72
C GLY A 9 -5.85 -11.34 3.42
N GLY A 10 -4.77 -11.33 2.66
CA GLY A 10 -3.42 -11.02 3.13
C GLY A 10 -2.64 -10.26 2.07
N THR A 11 -1.64 -9.51 2.51
CA THR A 11 -0.68 -8.82 1.66
C THR A 11 0.72 -9.02 2.21
N ASP A 12 1.75 -8.82 1.39
CA ASP A 12 3.14 -8.89 1.84
C ASP A 12 3.46 -7.87 2.93
N THR A 13 2.68 -6.80 3.04
CA THR A 13 2.76 -5.84 4.15
C THR A 13 2.63 -6.51 5.52
N ALA A 14 1.85 -7.60 5.61
CA ALA A 14 1.65 -8.31 6.87
C ALA A 14 2.95 -8.91 7.42
N SER A 15 3.80 -9.46 6.56
CA SER A 15 5.11 -10.01 6.94
C SER A 15 6.19 -8.93 7.00
N LEU A 16 6.17 -7.95 6.09
CA LEU A 16 7.14 -6.86 6.06
C LEU A 16 7.11 -6.01 7.34
N GLN A 17 5.93 -5.65 7.83
CA GLN A 17 5.81 -4.76 8.99
C GLN A 17 6.43 -5.34 10.27
N VAL A 18 6.42 -6.67 10.43
CA VAL A 18 6.97 -7.37 11.61
C VAL A 18 8.40 -7.90 11.40
N SER A 19 8.99 -7.63 10.23
CA SER A 19 10.33 -8.12 9.91
C SER A 19 11.41 -7.45 10.77
N GLY A 20 12.38 -8.23 11.24
CA GLY A 20 13.50 -7.72 12.05
C GLY A 20 13.04 -7.06 13.36
N LYS A 21 13.37 -5.78 13.54
CA LYS A 21 12.91 -4.96 14.69
C LYS A 21 11.59 -4.24 14.41
N GLY A 22 10.88 -4.63 13.35
CA GLY A 22 9.74 -3.92 12.80
C GLY A 22 10.17 -2.92 11.73
N VAL A 23 9.38 -2.83 10.66
CA VAL A 23 9.59 -1.90 9.54
C VAL A 23 8.33 -1.05 9.40
N LYS A 24 8.49 0.27 9.26
CA LYS A 24 7.36 1.14 8.90
C LYS A 24 6.91 0.76 7.49
N THR A 25 5.77 0.08 7.39
CA THR A 25 5.24 -0.41 6.12
C THR A 25 3.82 0.11 5.94
N LEU A 26 3.49 0.49 4.71
CA LEU A 26 2.16 0.90 4.29
C LEU A 26 1.77 0.09 3.05
N LEU A 27 0.48 -0.24 2.94
CA LEU A 27 -0.12 -0.84 1.75
C LEU A 27 -0.88 0.25 0.98
N LEU A 28 -0.52 0.48 -0.28
CA LEU A 28 -1.28 1.29 -1.22
C LEU A 28 -1.84 0.36 -2.29
N SER A 29 -3.15 0.45 -2.58
CA SER A 29 -3.81 -0.44 -3.53
C SER A 29 -4.87 0.30 -4.34
N ILE A 30 -5.13 -0.20 -5.55
CA ILE A 30 -6.17 0.32 -6.45
C ILE A 30 -7.43 -0.54 -6.26
N PRO A 31 -8.62 0.08 -6.10
CA PRO A 31 -9.86 -0.68 -6.06
C PRO A 31 -10.03 -1.56 -7.30
N ASN A 32 -10.25 -2.85 -7.07
CA ASN A 32 -10.35 -3.85 -8.13
C ASN A 32 -11.60 -4.72 -7.95
N ARG A 33 -12.30 -5.02 -9.05
CA ARG A 33 -13.38 -5.99 -9.10
C ARG A 33 -12.90 -7.29 -9.72
N TYR A 34 -13.41 -8.40 -9.20
CA TYR A 34 -13.15 -9.75 -9.69
C TYR A 34 -11.67 -10.17 -9.57
N MET A 35 -11.01 -9.73 -8.50
CA MET A 35 -9.67 -10.19 -8.13
C MET A 35 -9.60 -11.71 -8.11
N HIS A 36 -8.53 -12.29 -8.66
CA HIS A 36 -8.33 -13.74 -8.83
C HIS A 36 -9.28 -14.43 -9.80
N THR A 37 -9.86 -13.70 -10.75
CA THR A 37 -10.59 -14.29 -11.88
C THR A 37 -9.84 -14.04 -13.19
N GLN A 38 -10.31 -14.64 -14.28
CA GLN A 38 -9.69 -14.49 -15.60
C GLN A 38 -9.74 -13.05 -16.13
N VAL A 39 -10.71 -12.25 -15.67
CA VAL A 39 -10.91 -10.86 -16.09
C VAL A 39 -11.11 -9.99 -14.86
N GLU A 40 -10.18 -9.07 -14.64
CA GLU A 40 -10.24 -8.10 -13.55
C GLU A 40 -10.59 -6.71 -14.09
N MET A 41 -11.13 -5.85 -13.23
CA MET A 41 -11.57 -4.52 -13.62
C MET A 41 -11.23 -3.48 -12.55
N CYS A 42 -10.55 -2.41 -12.96
CA CYS A 42 -10.29 -1.22 -12.14
C CYS A 42 -10.71 0.06 -12.90
N ASP A 43 -10.87 1.16 -12.18
CA ASP A 43 -11.11 2.48 -12.78
C ASP A 43 -9.78 3.11 -13.21
N LYS A 44 -9.72 3.59 -14.46
CA LYS A 44 -8.52 4.27 -14.99
C LYS A 44 -8.16 5.52 -14.19
N ARG A 45 -9.15 6.23 -13.64
CA ARG A 45 -8.94 7.43 -12.83
C ARG A 45 -8.25 7.09 -11.52
N ASP A 46 -8.69 6.02 -10.85
CA ASP A 46 -8.05 5.55 -9.61
C ASP A 46 -6.58 5.15 -9.85
N LEU A 47 -6.29 4.53 -11.00
CA LEU A 47 -4.92 4.22 -11.40
C LEU A 47 -4.09 5.49 -11.60
N GLU A 48 -4.59 6.48 -12.34
CA GLU A 48 -3.88 7.73 -12.62
C GLU A 48 -3.63 8.53 -11.34
N GLU A 49 -4.63 8.68 -10.47
CA GLU A 49 -4.49 9.38 -9.20
C GLU A 49 -3.55 8.64 -8.23
N THR A 50 -3.56 7.31 -8.22
CA THR A 50 -2.61 6.51 -7.42
C THR A 50 -1.17 6.74 -7.88
N ILE A 51 -0.93 6.85 -9.19
CA ILE A 51 0.39 7.18 -9.74
C ILE A 51 0.82 8.59 -9.29
N GLN A 52 -0.07 9.58 -9.39
CA GLN A 52 0.25 10.96 -8.97
C GLN A 52 0.53 11.04 -7.47
N LEU A 53 -0.23 10.32 -6.65
CA LEU A 53 -0.02 10.23 -5.22
C LEU A 53 1.35 9.62 -4.90
N LEU A 54 1.69 8.50 -5.53
CA LEU A 54 2.97 7.82 -5.29
C LEU A 54 4.17 8.69 -5.69
N ILE A 55 4.09 9.37 -6.83
CA ILE A 55 5.13 10.30 -7.30
C ILE A 55 5.29 11.45 -6.29
N SER A 56 4.18 12.10 -5.91
CA SER A 56 4.20 13.22 -4.98
C SER A 56 4.80 12.81 -3.63
N TRP A 57 4.42 11.64 -3.12
CA TRP A 57 4.94 11.11 -1.87
C TRP A 57 6.45 10.81 -1.93
N ILE A 58 6.93 10.18 -3.00
CA ILE A 58 8.37 9.90 -3.18
C ILE A 58 9.18 11.19 -3.26
N LEU A 59 8.69 12.19 -4.01
CA LEU A 59 9.37 13.49 -4.13
C LEU A 59 9.41 14.23 -2.79
N GLU A 60 8.32 14.23 -2.03
CA GLU A 60 8.30 14.81 -0.69
C GLU A 60 9.30 14.09 0.24
N MET A 61 9.31 12.76 0.23
CA MET A 61 10.24 11.95 1.02
C MET A 61 11.70 12.23 0.67
N ASP A 62 12.04 12.32 -0.62
CA ASP A 62 13.40 12.64 -1.08
C ASP A 62 13.84 14.04 -0.60
N GLN A 63 12.97 15.04 -0.65
CA GLN A 63 13.27 16.38 -0.12
C GLN A 63 13.49 16.36 1.40
N ARG A 64 12.64 15.65 2.14
CA ARG A 64 12.77 15.52 3.60
C ARG A 64 14.08 14.83 3.97
N VAL A 65 14.46 13.78 3.25
CA VAL A 65 15.76 13.10 3.42
C VAL A 65 16.92 14.06 3.16
N LYS A 66 16.88 14.85 2.07
CA LYS A 66 17.90 15.84 1.74
C LYS A 66 18.03 16.95 2.78
N ASN A 67 16.92 17.33 3.40
CA ASN A 67 16.87 18.34 4.46
C ASN A 67 17.33 17.80 5.83
N ASN A 68 17.75 16.53 5.92
CA ASN A 68 17.98 15.83 7.19
C ASN A 68 16.79 15.89 8.15
N GLU A 69 15.58 16.01 7.62
CA GLU A 69 14.37 15.91 8.42
C GLU A 69 14.18 14.45 8.83
N THR A 70 13.99 14.23 10.13
CA THR A 70 13.79 12.87 10.64
C THR A 70 12.45 12.36 10.14
N ILE A 71 12.45 11.21 9.46
CA ILE A 71 11.24 10.51 9.01
C ILE A 71 10.68 9.62 10.15
N TYR A 72 10.75 10.12 11.39
CA TYR A 72 10.30 9.44 12.60
C TYR A 72 9.77 10.42 13.61
#